data_AF-A0A8I1N1M3-F1
#
_entry.id   AF-A0A8I1N1M3-F1
#
_cell.length_a   1.000
_cell.length_b   1.000
_cell.length_c   1.000
_cell.angle_alpha   90.00
_cell.angle_beta   90.00
_cell.angle_gamma   90.00
#
_symmetry.space_group_name_H-M   'P 1'
#
loop_
_entity.id
_entity.type
_entity.pdbx_description
1 polymer ?
#
loop_
_entity_poly.entity_id
_entity_poly.type
_entity_poly.pdbx_seq_one_letter_code
_entity_poly.pdbx_strand_id
1 'polypeptide(L)'
;MLKTAMERDQQARPFEKSIKQFGEAVMNDQSLLTRLDQTPDKESFIQLYRGLAADRGIHFSRDDLLIAVQEQKQGSNWVIPRTVLRMIADRF
;
A
#
# COMPACT_ATOMS: atom_id res chain seq x y z
N MET A 1 -4.25 -28.98 19.24
CA MET A 1 -4.19 -28.75 17.78
C MET A 1 -3.53 -27.39 17.51
N LEU A 2 -2.21 -27.31 17.70
CA LEU A 2 -1.44 -26.04 17.67
C LEU A 2 -0.71 -25.76 16.33
N LYS A 3 -0.90 -26.60 15.31
CA LYS A 3 -0.20 -26.46 14.03
C LYS A 3 -0.86 -25.47 13.07
N THR A 4 -2.16 -25.20 13.23
CA THR A 4 -2.94 -24.38 12.29
C THR A 4 -2.80 -22.86 12.48
N ALA A 5 -2.24 -22.40 13.59
CA ALA A 5 -2.07 -20.96 13.85
C ALA A 5 -0.80 -20.40 13.18
N MET A 6 0.32 -21.15 13.21
CA MET A 6 1.59 -20.70 12.62
C MET A 6 1.57 -20.73 11.08
N GLU A 7 0.85 -21.68 10.48
CA GLU A 7 0.67 -21.73 9.01
C GLU A 7 -0.26 -20.63 8.49
N ARG A 8 -1.24 -20.19 9.31
CA ARG A 8 -2.07 -19.02 9.00
C ARG A 8 -1.32 -17.70 9.17
N ASP A 9 -0.36 -17.64 10.10
CA ASP A 9 0.48 -16.46 10.33
C ASP A 9 1.51 -16.24 9.19
N GLN A 10 2.11 -17.32 8.67
CA GLN A 10 2.96 -17.26 7.47
C GLN A 10 2.17 -16.96 6.18
N GLN A 11 0.87 -17.23 6.17
CA GLN A 11 -0.06 -16.83 5.10
C GLN A 11 -0.75 -15.49 5.37
N ALA A 12 -0.51 -14.83 6.50
CA ALA A 12 -1.47 -13.86 7.02
C ALA A 12 -1.67 -12.66 6.10
N ARG A 13 -0.62 -12.07 5.51
CA ARG A 13 -0.75 -10.87 4.67
C ARG A 13 0.38 -10.75 3.64
N PRO A 14 0.44 -11.60 2.59
CA PRO A 14 1.46 -11.48 1.54
C PRO A 14 1.47 -10.10 0.87
N PHE A 15 0.32 -9.43 0.85
CA PHE A 15 0.17 -8.06 0.35
C PHE A 15 0.88 -7.01 1.22
N GLU A 16 1.08 -7.26 2.51
CA GLU A 16 1.76 -6.30 3.40
C GLU A 16 3.20 -6.07 2.96
N LYS A 17 3.92 -7.16 2.65
CA LYS A 17 5.29 -7.10 2.13
C LYS A 17 5.34 -6.39 0.77
N SER A 18 4.39 -6.67 -0.11
CA SER A 18 4.26 -6.01 -1.41
C SER A 18 4.01 -4.51 -1.28
N ILE A 19 3.04 -4.11 -0.45
CA ILE A 19 2.69 -2.70 -0.21
C ILE A 19 3.85 -1.96 0.47
N LYS A 20 4.54 -2.62 1.41
CA LYS A 20 5.77 -2.12 2.04
C LYS A 20 6.85 -1.83 1.01
N GLN A 21 7.21 -2.85 0.23
CA GLN A 21 8.27 -2.76 -0.76
C GLN A 21 7.98 -1.64 -1.77
N PHE A 22 6.72 -1.50 -2.19
CA PHE A 22 6.34 -0.43 -3.09
C PHE A 22 6.30 0.94 -2.41
N GLY A 23 5.82 1.03 -1.18
CA GLY A 23 5.87 2.26 -0.39
C GLY A 23 7.30 2.79 -0.20
N GLU A 24 8.25 1.90 0.08
CA GLU A 24 9.68 2.23 0.12
C GLU A 24 10.20 2.69 -1.25
N ALA A 25 9.82 2.01 -2.34
CA ALA A 25 10.20 2.43 -3.70
C ALA A 25 9.66 3.83 -4.05
N VAL A 26 8.41 4.14 -3.67
CA VAL A 26 7.80 5.45 -3.86
C VAL A 26 8.54 6.53 -3.06
N MET A 27 9.01 6.25 -1.85
CA MET A 27 9.80 7.21 -1.07
C MET A 27 11.20 7.45 -1.63
N ASN A 28 11.80 6.43 -2.26
CA ASN A 28 13.11 6.55 -2.90
C ASN A 28 13.04 7.17 -4.30
N ASP A 29 11.88 7.15 -4.95
CA ASP A 29 11.68 7.65 -6.31
C ASP A 29 10.69 8.82 -6.32
N GLN A 30 11.25 10.04 -6.28
CA GLN A 30 10.49 11.27 -6.22
C GLN A 30 9.57 11.46 -7.45
N SER A 31 9.89 10.85 -8.59
CA SER A 31 9.06 10.89 -9.80
C SER A 31 7.74 10.13 -9.61
N LEU A 32 7.75 9.04 -8.83
CA LEU A 32 6.53 8.30 -8.49
C LEU A 32 5.63 9.13 -7.58
N LEU A 33 6.21 9.81 -6.59
CA LEU A 33 5.46 10.72 -5.71
C LEU A 33 4.78 11.84 -6.51
N THR A 34 5.49 12.47 -7.46
CA THR A 34 4.91 13.51 -8.31
C THR A 34 3.78 12.96 -9.20
N ARG A 35 3.93 11.77 -9.77
CA ARG A 35 2.86 11.13 -10.56
C ARG A 35 1.63 10.80 -9.72
N LEU A 36 1.84 10.29 -8.51
CA LEU A 36 0.78 10.01 -7.56
C LEU A 36 0.08 11.31 -7.11
N ASP A 37 0.83 12.40 -6.95
CA ASP A 37 0.27 13.70 -6.58
C ASP A 37 -0.61 14.34 -7.68
N GLN A 38 -0.35 14.02 -8.96
CA GLN A 38 -1.16 14.50 -10.08
C GLN A 38 -2.55 13.84 -10.16
N THR A 39 -2.81 12.81 -9.35
CA THR A 39 -4.11 12.13 -9.37
C THR A 39 -5.21 13.00 -8.74
N PRO A 40 -6.35 13.20 -9.43
CA PRO A 40 -7.40 14.11 -8.97
C PRO A 40 -8.29 13.52 -7.88
N ASP A 41 -8.38 12.19 -7.81
CA ASP A 41 -9.29 11.49 -6.92
C ASP A 41 -8.69 10.17 -6.39
N LYS A 42 -9.32 9.64 -5.35
CA LYS A 42 -8.91 8.40 -4.67
C LYS A 42 -8.86 7.19 -5.61
N GLU A 43 -9.81 7.03 -6.51
CA GLU A 43 -9.85 5.84 -7.37
C GLU A 43 -8.73 5.89 -8.40
N SER A 44 -8.50 7.06 -8.99
CA SER A 44 -7.34 7.36 -9.84
C SER A 44 -6.03 7.10 -9.12
N PHE A 45 -5.90 7.52 -7.85
CA PHE A 45 -4.73 7.23 -7.02
C PHE A 45 -4.49 5.73 -6.87
N ILE A 46 -5.53 4.98 -6.46
CA ILE A 46 -5.42 3.54 -6.21
C ILE A 46 -5.07 2.78 -7.49
N GLN A 47 -5.70 3.14 -8.62
CA GLN A 47 -5.38 2.55 -9.92
C GLN A 47 -3.94 2.81 -10.32
N LEU A 48 -3.48 4.07 -10.22
CA LEU A 48 -2.12 4.44 -10.56
C LEU A 48 -1.09 3.77 -9.64
N TYR A 49 -1.33 3.79 -8.32
CA TYR A 49 -0.46 3.16 -7.33
C TYR A 49 -0.30 1.66 -7.58
N ARG A 50 -1.40 0.96 -7.90
CA ARG A 50 -1.36 -0.46 -8.30
C ARG A 50 -0.68 -0.70 -9.63
N GLY A 51 -0.90 0.18 -10.62
CA GLY A 51 -0.25 0.09 -11.92
C GLY A 51 1.28 0.25 -11.81
N LEU A 52 1.74 1.24 -11.05
CA LEU A 52 3.15 1.49 -10.80
C LEU A 52 3.82 0.37 -9.99
N ALA A 53 3.07 -0.26 -9.07
CA ALA A 53 3.53 -1.45 -8.37
C ALA A 53 3.66 -2.64 -9.32
N ALA A 54 2.66 -2.89 -10.16
CA ALA A 54 2.65 -3.99 -11.12
C ALA A 54 3.78 -3.88 -12.15
N ASP A 55 4.12 -2.66 -12.60
CA ASP A 55 5.27 -2.39 -13.47
C ASP A 55 6.60 -2.81 -12.85
N ARG A 56 6.68 -2.83 -11.51
CA ARG A 56 7.82 -3.30 -10.73
C ARG A 56 7.72 -4.77 -10.30
N GLY A 57 6.75 -5.53 -10.84
CA GLY A 57 6.48 -6.91 -10.47
C GLY A 57 5.87 -7.07 -9.08
N ILE A 58 5.36 -5.99 -8.48
CA ILE A 58 4.71 -6.00 -7.17
C ILE A 58 3.21 -6.05 -7.38
N HIS A 59 2.58 -7.14 -6.93
CA HIS A 59 1.16 -7.36 -7.11
C HIS A 59 0.42 -7.31 -5.78
N PHE A 60 -0.62 -6.48 -5.72
CA PHE A 60 -1.61 -6.43 -4.65
C PHE A 60 -2.97 -5.94 -5.18
N SER A 61 -4.02 -6.31 -4.47
CA SER A 61 -5.40 -5.98 -4.82
C SER A 61 -5.77 -4.57 -4.34
N ARG A 62 -6.89 -4.05 -4.85
CA ARG A 62 -7.48 -2.81 -4.35
C ARG A 62 -7.82 -2.93 -2.86
N ASP A 63 -8.49 -4.02 -2.49
CA ASP A 63 -8.90 -4.29 -1.12
C ASP A 63 -7.71 -4.38 -0.18
N ASP A 64 -6.62 -5.04 -0.59
CA ASP A 64 -5.38 -5.11 0.18
C ASP A 64 -4.83 -3.72 0.52
N LEU A 65 -4.84 -2.80 -0.46
CA LEU A 65 -4.40 -1.41 -0.25
C LEU A 65 -5.35 -0.65 0.68
N LEU A 66 -6.67 -0.83 0.53
CA LEU A 66 -7.66 -0.18 1.39
C LEU A 66 -7.57 -0.67 2.84
N ILE A 67 -7.36 -1.98 3.04
CA ILE A 67 -7.12 -2.60 4.34
C ILE A 67 -5.88 -1.97 4.99
N ALA A 68 -4.75 -1.93 4.28
CA ALA A 68 -3.52 -1.33 4.79
C ALA A 68 -3.69 0.16 5.16
N VAL A 69 -4.38 0.95 4.32
CA VAL A 69 -4.67 2.36 4.61
C VAL A 69 -5.57 2.51 5.84
N GLN A 70 -6.61 1.69 5.96
CA GLN A 70 -7.55 1.74 7.07
C GLN A 70 -6.90 1.33 8.39
N GLU A 71 -6.13 0.23 8.41
CA GLU A 71 -5.44 -0.22 9.61
C GLU A 71 -4.34 0.79 10.03
N GLN A 72 -3.68 1.45 9.09
CA GLN A 72 -2.72 2.52 9.42
C GLN A 72 -3.38 3.75 10.04
N LYS A 73 -4.57 4.15 9.56
CA LYS A 73 -5.36 5.22 10.18
C LYS A 73 -5.74 4.90 11.63
N GLN A 74 -5.87 3.63 11.99
CA GLN A 74 -6.17 3.18 13.35
C GLN A 74 -4.94 3.10 14.26
N GLY A 75 -3.76 3.56 13.80
CA GLY A 75 -2.53 3.58 14.59
C GLY A 75 -1.76 2.26 14.61
N SER A 76 -2.11 1.30 13.74
CA SER A 76 -1.25 0.14 13.53
C SER A 76 0.04 0.54 12.79
N ASN A 77 1.13 -0.17 13.08
CA ASN A 77 2.48 0.12 12.59
C ASN A 77 2.67 -0.25 11.10
N TRP A 78 1.84 0.34 10.24
CA TRP A 78 1.80 0.03 8.82
C TRP A 78 2.79 0.80 8.00
N VAL A 79 3.05 0.21 6.85
CA VAL A 79 4.24 0.45 6.05
C VAL A 79 4.02 1.43 4.90
N ILE A 80 2.82 2.00 4.79
CA ILE A 80 2.58 3.06 3.81
C ILE A 80 3.29 4.32 4.33
N PRO A 81 4.16 4.95 3.52
CA PRO A 81 4.85 6.14 3.95
C PRO A 81 3.88 7.25 4.32
N ARG A 82 4.21 8.04 5.35
CA ARG A 82 3.36 9.14 5.82
C ARG A 82 3.02 10.16 4.72
N THR A 83 3.92 10.36 3.76
CA THR A 83 3.70 11.20 2.58
C THR A 83 2.57 10.66 1.71
N VAL A 84 2.59 9.36 1.44
CA VAL A 84 1.55 8.67 0.66
C VAL A 84 0.22 8.69 1.41
N LEU A 85 0.24 8.46 2.73
CA LEU A 85 -0.97 8.61 3.54
C LEU A 85 -1.55 10.02 3.50
N ARG A 86 -0.70 11.05 3.57
CA ARG A 86 -1.14 12.45 3.52
C ARG A 86 -1.77 12.76 2.17
N MET A 87 -1.17 12.27 1.08
CA MET A 87 -1.75 12.36 -0.26
C MET A 87 -3.13 11.70 -0.32
N ILE A 88 -3.29 10.52 0.26
CA ILE A 88 -4.59 9.84 0.31
C ILE A 88 -5.56 10.63 1.19
N ALA A 89 -5.14 11.11 2.36
CA ALA A 89 -5.97 11.85 3.31
C ALA A 89 -6.43 13.22 2.78
N ASP A 90 -5.62 13.91 1.97
CA ASP A 90 -6.01 15.17 1.33
C ASP A 90 -7.16 14.99 0.32
N ARG A 91 -7.33 13.75 -0.18
CA ARG A 91 -8.33 13.35 -1.17
C ARG A 91 -9.52 12.59 -0.57
N PHE A 92 -9.60 12.47 0.76
CA PHE A 92 -10.61 11.70 1.52
C PHE A 92 -11.33 12.60 2.52
#